data_AF-A0A3D0WRI8-F1
#
_entry.id   AF-A0A3D0WRI8-F1
#
_cell.length_a   1.000
_cell.length_b   1.000
_cell.length_c   1.000
_cell.angle_alpha   90.00
_cell.angle_beta   90.00
_cell.angle_gamma   90.00
#
_symmetry.space_group_name_H-M   'P 1'
#
loop_
_entity.id
_entity.type
_entity.pdbx_description
1 polymer ?
#
loop_
_entity_poly.entity_id
_entity_poly.type
_entity_poly.pdbx_seq_one_letter_code
_entity_poly.pdbx_strand_id
1 'polypeptide(L)' 'SEIVLESSDNDSVFTVVNSQKLLDANTTHWSDITTHTLSFDPVTARYFRLTVKPTVMPAWHPGKGSKGYVFIDEISLN' A
#
# COMPACT_ATOMS: atom_id res chain seq x y z
N SER A 1 1.61 -1.94 7.64
CA SER A 1 1.24 -2.26 6.23
C SER A 1 2.33 -1.78 5.29
N GLU A 2 2.30 -2.16 4.02
CA GLU A 2 3.25 -1.66 3.01
C GLU A 2 2.55 -1.46 1.67
N ILE A 3 2.79 -0.33 1.02
CA ILE A 3 2.36 -0.04 -0.34
C ILE A 3 3.59 -0.19 -1.24
N VAL A 4 3.48 -0.97 -2.31
CA VAL A 4 4.55 -1.14 -3.31
C VAL A 4 4.00 -0.76 -4.67
N LEU A 5 4.71 0.14 -5.35
CA LEU A 5 4.43 0.53 -6.73
C LEU A 5 5.51 -0.03 -7.64
N GLU A 6 5.07 -0.71 -8.69
CA GLU A 6 5.92 -1.29 -9.71
C GLU A 6 5.47 -0.86 -11.10
N SER A 7 6.40 -0.77 -12.04
CA SER A 7 6.11 -0.47 -13.45
C SER A 7 6.58 -1.58 -14.38
N SER A 8 5.95 -1.66 -15.55
CA SER A 8 6.29 -2.60 -16.61
C SER A 8 5.95 -2.02 -17.98
N ASP A 9 6.78 -2.33 -18.96
CA ASP A 9 6.49 -2.05 -20.37
C ASP A 9 5.62 -3.14 -21.02
N ASN A 10 5.60 -4.35 -20.46
CA ASN A 10 5.10 -5.56 -21.12
C ASN A 10 4.15 -6.43 -20.28
N ASP A 11 3.72 -5.96 -19.10
CA ASP A 11 2.79 -6.65 -18.19
C ASP A 11 3.26 -8.03 -17.70
N SER A 12 4.57 -8.32 -17.80
CA SER A 12 5.13 -9.61 -17.37
C SER A 12 6.30 -9.47 -16.41
N VAL A 13 7.18 -8.48 -16.65
CA VAL A 13 8.29 -8.16 -15.76
C VAL A 13 8.03 -6.81 -15.13
N PHE A 14 7.91 -6.79 -13.81
CA PHE A 14 7.63 -5.59 -13.02
C PHE A 14 8.87 -5.19 -12.22
N THR A 15 9.22 -3.91 -12.27
CA THR A 15 10.32 -3.32 -11.50
C THR A 15 9.76 -2.39 -10.44
N VAL A 16 10.24 -2.50 -9.20
CA VAL A 16 9.82 -1.60 -8.12
C VAL A 16 10.26 -0.17 -8.43
N VAL A 17 9.29 0.73 -8.44
CA VAL A 17 9.49 2.17 -8.65
C VAL A 17 9.57 2.88 -7.31
N ASN A 18 8.70 2.53 -6.36
CA ASN A 18 8.76 3.00 -4.99
C ASN A 18 8.03 2.04 -4.04
N SER A 19 8.30 2.13 -2.74
CA SER A 19 7.54 1.49 -1.68
C SER A 19 7.43 2.37 -0.44
N GLN A 20 6.27 2.32 0.22
CA GLN A 20 6.02 3.02 1.47
C GLN A 20 5.60 2.04 2.55
N LYS A 21 6.39 1.95 3.62
CA LYS A 21 5.98 1.24 4.84
C LYS A 21 5.11 2.15 5.70
N LEU A 22 3.97 1.62 6.11
CA LEU A 22 3.01 2.29 6.97
C LEU A 22 3.12 1.70 8.38
N LEU A 23 3.55 2.55 9.31
CA LEU A 23 3.62 2.23 10.74
C LEU A 23 2.29 2.59 11.38
N ASP A 24 1.66 1.61 12.01
CA ASP A 24 0.49 1.85 12.85
C ASP A 24 0.94 1.94 14.30
N ALA A 25 1.00 3.15 14.82
CA ALA A 25 1.37 3.43 16.21
C ALA A 25 0.15 3.52 17.13
N ASN A 26 -1.07 3.35 16.60
CA ASN A 26 -2.27 3.47 17.40
C ASN A 26 -2.43 2.26 18.33
N THR A 27 -2.74 2.55 19.59
CA THR A 27 -3.04 1.52 20.61
C THR A 27 -4.54 1.41 20.91
N THR A 28 -5.35 2.19 20.21
CA THR A 28 -6.80 2.22 20.32
C THR A 28 -7.42 2.15 18.94
N HIS A 29 -8.72 1.83 18.88
CA HIS A 29 -9.46 1.89 17.63
C HIS A 29 -9.37 3.30 17.03
N TRP A 30 -9.03 3.35 15.74
CA TRP A 30 -8.95 4.56 14.92
C TRP A 30 -9.68 4.26 13.61
N SER A 31 -10.45 5.22 13.11
CA SER A 31 -11.06 5.16 11.78
C SER A 31 -10.99 6.55 11.14
N ASP A 32 -10.27 6.66 10.04
CA ASP A 32 -10.18 7.89 9.24
C ASP A 32 -9.88 7.54 7.78
N ILE A 33 -10.17 8.47 6.87
CA ILE A 33 -9.76 8.37 5.46
C ILE A 33 -8.34 8.96 5.37
N THR A 34 -7.37 8.14 4.96
CA THR A 34 -5.98 8.57 4.83
C THR A 34 -5.52 8.49 3.38
N THR A 35 -5.02 9.61 2.85
CA THR A 35 -4.35 9.65 1.54
C THR A 35 -2.88 9.28 1.70
N HIS A 36 -2.40 8.35 0.85
CA HIS A 36 -0.99 8.00 0.75
C HIS A 36 -0.42 8.44 -0.60
N THR A 37 0.63 9.26 -0.59
CA THR A 37 1.30 9.76 -1.80
C THR A 37 2.69 9.15 -1.93
N LEU A 38 2.94 8.44 -3.03
CA LEU A 38 4.25 7.92 -3.38
C LEU A 38 4.81 8.73 -4.55
N SER A 39 5.88 9.49 -4.32
CA SER A 39 6.60 10.22 -5.38
C SER A 39 7.77 9.40 -5.88
N PHE A 40 8.04 9.43 -7.19
CA PHE A 40 9.11 8.67 -7.83
C PHE A 40 9.65 9.41 -9.05
N ASP A 41 10.86 9.05 -9.48
CA ASP A 41 11.45 9.62 -10.70
C ASP A 41 10.62 9.25 -11.93
N PRO A 42 10.42 10.16 -12.90
CA PRO A 42 9.63 9.87 -14.08
C PRO A 42 10.10 8.60 -14.80
N VAL A 43 9.15 7.69 -15.06
CA VAL A 43 9.39 6.43 -15.76
C VAL A 43 8.46 6.33 -16.97
N THR A 44 8.99 5.92 -18.12
CA THR A 44 8.16 5.53 -19.26
C THR A 44 7.74 4.09 -19.06
N ALA A 45 6.44 3.85 -18.90
CA ALA A 45 5.86 2.53 -18.74
C ALA A 45 4.41 2.53 -19.23
N ARG A 46 3.90 1.35 -19.63
CA ARG A 46 2.49 1.16 -20.00
C ARG A 46 1.65 0.61 -18.85
N TYR A 47 2.27 -0.16 -17.97
CA TYR A 47 1.59 -0.87 -16.89
C TYR A 47 2.19 -0.46 -15.55
N PHE A 48 1.30 -0.24 -14.59
CA PHE A 48 1.67 -0.04 -13.19
C PHE A 48 0.93 -1.05 -12.33
N ARG A 49 1.63 -1.63 -11.37
CA ARG A 49 1.05 -2.55 -10.38
C ARG A 49 1.20 -1.94 -8.99
N LEU A 50 0.05 -1.75 -8.35
CA LEU A 50 -0.03 -1.33 -6.96
C LEU A 50 -0.33 -2.54 -6.07
N THR A 51 0.58 -2.88 -5.18
CA THR A 51 0.38 -3.95 -4.18
C THR A 51 0.27 -3.32 -2.80
N VAL A 52 -0.87 -3.50 -2.13
CA VAL A 52 -1.05 -3.11 -0.73
C VAL A 52 -1.01 -4.34 0.16
N LYS A 53 0.02 -4.44 0.99
CA LYS A 53 0.20 -5.51 1.97
C LYS A 53 -0.41 -5.08 3.31
N PRO A 54 -1.53 -5.69 3.74
CA PRO A 54 -2.13 -5.37 5.03
C PRO A 54 -1.22 -5.77 6.19
N THR A 55 -1.33 -5.05 7.29
CA THR A 55 -0.71 -5.44 8.56
C THR A 55 -1.41 -6.64 9.18
N VAL A 56 -0.70 -7.30 10.10
CA VAL A 56 -1.29 -8.27 11.02
C VAL A 56 -1.83 -7.49 12.23
N MET A 57 -3.02 -7.86 12.67
CA MET A 57 -3.70 -7.20 13.80
C MET A 57 -2.86 -7.31 15.08
N PRO A 58 -2.62 -6.19 15.79
CA PRO A 58 -1.76 -6.15 16.97
C PRO A 58 -2.37 -6.85 18.17
N ALA A 59 -1.55 -7.08 19.21
CA ALA A 59 -1.94 -7.88 20.37
C ALA A 59 -3.13 -7.33 21.17
N TRP A 60 -3.35 -6.02 21.14
CA TRP A 60 -4.46 -5.36 21.82
C TRP A 60 -5.79 -5.51 21.09
N HIS A 61 -5.77 -5.82 19.78
CA HIS A 61 -6.98 -5.85 18.97
C HIS A 61 -7.71 -7.20 19.09
N PRO A 62 -9.06 -7.25 19.16
CA PRO A 62 -9.80 -8.52 19.26
C PRO A 62 -9.51 -9.51 18.12
N GLY A 63 -9.17 -9.00 16.94
CA GLY A 63 -8.77 -9.79 15.77
C GLY A 63 -7.28 -10.16 15.71
N LYS A 64 -6.53 -10.06 16.82
CA LYS A 64 -5.09 -10.33 16.92
C LYS A 64 -4.63 -11.52 16.07
N GLY A 65 -3.54 -11.34 15.33
CA GLY A 65 -2.90 -12.40 14.53
C GLY A 65 -3.52 -12.60 13.15
N SER A 66 -4.73 -12.10 12.90
CA SER A 66 -5.33 -12.08 11.56
C SER A 66 -4.79 -10.92 10.72
N LYS A 67 -4.82 -11.06 9.40
CA LYS A 67 -4.54 -9.95 8.48
C LYS A 67 -5.71 -8.97 8.48
N GLY A 68 -5.41 -7.68 8.44
CA GLY A 68 -6.42 -6.65 8.23
C GLY A 68 -6.97 -6.67 6.80
N TYR A 69 -8.20 -6.18 6.65
CA TYR A 69 -8.75 -5.82 5.34
C TYR A 69 -8.26 -4.42 4.95
N VAL A 70 -8.11 -4.19 3.65
CA VAL A 70 -7.78 -2.88 3.09
C VAL A 70 -8.96 -2.42 2.26
N PHE A 71 -9.40 -1.19 2.51
CA PHE A 71 -10.41 -0.51 1.72
C PHE A 71 -9.73 0.63 0.98
N ILE A 72 -9.92 0.70 -0.34
CA ILE A 72 -9.36 1.72 -1.22
C ILE A 72 -10.53 2.29 -2.00
N ASP A 73 -10.63 3.61 -2.04
CA ASP A 73 -11.61 4.33 -2.83
C ASP A 73 -11.08 4.62 -4.24
N GLU A 74 -9.91 5.24 -4.36
CA GLU A 74 -9.39 5.78 -5.61
C GLU A 74 -7.87 5.56 -5.75
N ILE A 75 -7.40 5.36 -6.99
CA ILE A 75 -5.98 5.31 -7.33
C ILE A 75 -5.73 6.33 -8.44
N SER A 76 -5.05 7.43 -8.10
CA SER A 76 -4.64 8.46 -9.05
C SER A 76 -3.16 8.28 -9.42
N LEU A 77 -2.87 8.32 -10.72
CA LEU A 77 -1.51 8.30 -11.29
C LEU A 77 -1.36 9.53 -12.20
N ASN A 78 -0.30 10.31 -11.97
CA ASN A 78 -0.02 11.57 -12.68
C ASN A 78 1.32 11.50 -13.41
#